data_AF-A0A7Z7IQW4-F1
#
_entry.id   AF-A0A7Z7IQW4-F1
#
_cell.length_a   1.000
_cell.length_b   1.000
_cell.length_c   1.000
_cell.angle_alpha   90.00
_cell.angle_beta   90.00
_cell.angle_gamma   90.00
#
_symmetry.space_group_name_H-M   'P 1'
#
loop_
_entity.id
_entity.type
_entity.pdbx_description
1 polymer ?
#
loop_
_entity_poly.entity_id
_entity_poly.type
_entity_poly.pdbx_seq_one_letter_code
_entity_poly.pdbx_strand_id
1 'polypeptide(L)'
;MADQRGVKLDANEYASRTVTKQSGVSWPFPVDRRLDQLVEVANAAGANVNRSELVAAIVAAAPNDPEQLLQMALDWRRRHVRDVIIGIGDAAKVVEIPRFRPGRRRADAG
;
A
#
# COMPACT_ATOMS: atom_id res chain seq x y z
N MET A 1 -2.91 -30.79 -14.35
CA MET A 1 -1.77 -30.28 -15.15
C MET A 1 -1.44 -28.89 -14.64
N ALA A 2 -0.25 -28.69 -14.04
CA ALA A 2 0.11 -27.39 -13.48
C ALA A 2 0.36 -26.38 -14.61
N ASP A 3 -0.28 -25.22 -14.51
CA ASP A 3 -0.17 -24.13 -15.47
C ASP A 3 1.29 -23.66 -15.56
N GLN A 4 1.96 -23.94 -16.68
CA GLN A 4 3.37 -23.58 -16.94
C GLN A 4 3.59 -22.08 -17.20
N ARG A 5 2.58 -21.23 -16.96
CA ARG A 5 2.62 -19.77 -17.15
C ARG A 5 3.11 -19.00 -15.91
N GLY A 6 3.80 -19.68 -14.98
CA GLY A 6 4.40 -19.05 -13.80
C GLY A 6 5.74 -18.38 -14.10
N VAL A 7 6.02 -17.26 -13.44
CA VAL A 7 7.38 -16.70 -13.36
C VAL A 7 8.18 -17.55 -12.38
N LYS A 8 9.42 -17.93 -12.76
CA LYS A 8 10.36 -18.61 -11.86
C LYS A 8 11.22 -17.56 -11.17
N LEU A 9 11.26 -17.58 -9.85
CA LEU A 9 12.08 -16.69 -9.02
C LEU A 9 13.04 -17.54 -8.18
N ASP A 10 14.26 -17.05 -7.97
CA ASP A 10 15.19 -17.68 -7.03
C ASP A 10 14.74 -17.36 -5.59
N ALA A 11 14.66 -18.38 -4.74
CA ALA A 11 14.24 -18.25 -3.35
C ALA A 11 15.21 -17.42 -2.49
N ASN A 12 16.48 -17.31 -2.91
CA ASN A 12 17.48 -16.51 -2.21
C ASN A 12 17.62 -15.09 -2.78
N GLU A 13 16.90 -14.77 -3.86
CA GLU A 13 16.88 -13.43 -4.41
C GLU A 13 16.06 -12.48 -3.51
N TYR A 14 16.51 -11.23 -3.40
CA TYR A 14 15.73 -10.21 -2.70
C TYR A 14 14.41 -9.98 -3.43
N ALA A 15 13.28 -10.21 -2.73
CA ALA A 15 11.94 -10.02 -3.30
C ALA A 15 11.76 -8.63 -3.95
N SER A 16 12.37 -7.58 -3.38
CA SER A 16 12.33 -6.21 -3.90
C SER A 16 13.05 -6.00 -5.24
N ARG A 17 13.90 -6.94 -5.66
CA ARG A 17 14.68 -6.89 -6.90
C ARG A 17 14.14 -7.81 -8.00
N THR A 18 13.11 -8.59 -7.69
CA THR A 18 12.50 -9.51 -8.65
C THR A 18 11.63 -8.78 -9.67
N VAL A 19 11.20 -9.50 -10.72
CA VAL A 19 10.31 -8.93 -11.73
C VAL A 19 8.99 -8.45 -11.12
N THR A 20 8.57 -7.24 -11.49
CA THR A 20 7.39 -6.61 -10.91
C THR A 20 6.11 -6.99 -11.66
N LYS A 21 5.01 -7.18 -10.93
CA LYS A 21 3.66 -7.29 -11.49
C LYS A 21 2.80 -6.11 -11.00
N GLN A 22 2.09 -5.46 -11.91
CA GLN A 22 1.16 -4.39 -11.56
C GLN A 22 0.03 -4.91 -10.66
N SER A 23 -0.18 -4.27 -9.51
CA SER A 23 -1.27 -4.60 -8.60
C SER A 23 -2.58 -3.94 -9.08
N GLY A 24 -3.55 -4.74 -9.50
CA GLY A 24 -4.87 -4.27 -9.94
C GLY A 24 -5.81 -3.90 -8.78
N VAL A 25 -5.36 -3.04 -7.87
CA VAL A 25 -6.09 -2.68 -6.65
C VAL A 25 -6.78 -1.33 -6.81
N SER A 26 -8.05 -1.26 -6.42
CA SER A 26 -8.81 -0.03 -6.20
C SER A 26 -9.16 0.07 -4.73
N TRP A 27 -8.90 1.22 -4.10
CA TRP A 27 -9.18 1.44 -2.68
C TRP A 27 -9.84 2.80 -2.43
N PRO A 28 -10.47 3.01 -1.25
CA PRO A 28 -11.01 4.31 -0.87
C PRO A 28 -9.92 5.40 -0.78
N PHE A 29 -10.26 6.64 -1.15
CA PHE A 29 -9.35 7.80 -1.07
C PHE A 29 -8.61 7.98 0.27
N PRO A 30 -9.23 7.74 1.44
CA PRO A 30 -8.51 7.83 2.72
C PRO A 30 -7.30 6.90 2.81
N VAL A 31 -7.37 5.70 2.22
CA VAL A 31 -6.25 4.75 2.17
C VAL A 31 -5.14 5.29 1.28
N ASP A 32 -5.51 5.84 0.12
CA ASP A 32 -4.56 6.43 -0.81
C ASP A 32 -3.73 7.55 -0.16
N ARG A 33 -4.43 8.47 0.51
CA ARG A 33 -3.81 9.58 1.23
C ARG A 33 -2.98 9.10 2.41
N ARG A 34 -3.46 8.08 3.12
CA ARG A 34 -2.73 7.48 4.24
C ARG A 34 -1.41 6.86 3.78
N LEU A 35 -1.40 6.21 2.61
CA LEU A 35 -0.18 5.66 2.04
C LEU A 35 0.83 6.77 1.74
N ASP A 36 0.41 7.90 1.15
CA ASP A 36 1.31 9.05 0.93
C ASP A 36 1.89 9.56 2.25
N GLN A 37 1.05 9.72 3.27
CA GLN A 37 1.48 10.08 4.63
C GLN A 37 2.51 9.11 5.22
N LEU A 38 2.33 7.81 5.01
CA LEU A 38 3.29 6.82 5.50
C LEU A 38 4.62 6.89 4.75
N VAL A 39 4.60 7.14 3.44
CA VAL A 39 5.82 7.36 2.65
C VAL A 39 6.55 8.60 3.14
N GLU A 40 5.84 9.71 3.36
CA GLU A 40 6.41 10.94 3.92
C GLU A 40 7.08 10.67 5.29
N VAL A 41 6.38 9.98 6.20
CA VAL A 41 6.91 9.62 7.52
C VAL A 41 8.13 8.70 7.42
N ALA A 42 8.10 7.68 6.57
CA ALA A 42 9.22 6.76 6.40
C ALA A 42 10.45 7.48 5.81
N ASN A 43 10.24 8.37 4.84
CA ASN A 43 11.32 9.12 4.20
C ASN A 43 11.91 10.19 5.11
N ALA A 44 11.10 10.82 5.96
CA ALA A 44 11.59 11.70 7.02
C ALA A 44 12.51 10.96 8.01
N ALA A 45 12.30 9.65 8.20
CA ALA A 45 13.17 8.79 9.00
C ALA A 45 14.38 8.20 8.23
N GLY A 46 14.56 8.56 6.95
CA GLY A 46 15.70 8.14 6.12
C GLY A 46 15.50 6.84 5.33
N ALA A 47 14.30 6.26 5.29
CA ALA A 47 14.06 4.99 4.59
C ALA A 47 14.18 5.07 3.05
N ASN A 48 13.96 6.27 2.47
CA ASN A 48 14.00 6.52 1.02
C ASN A 48 13.17 5.51 0.18
N VAL A 49 11.92 5.29 0.57
CA VAL A 49 10.98 4.37 -0.05
C VAL A 49 9.97 5.10 -0.94
N ASN A 50 9.41 4.36 -1.90
CA ASN A 50 8.27 4.80 -2.70
C ASN A 50 6.96 4.09 -2.28
N ARG A 51 5.82 4.50 -2.86
CA ARG A 51 4.49 3.93 -2.55
C ARG A 51 4.43 2.42 -2.78
N SER A 52 4.93 1.95 -3.92
CA SER A 52 4.86 0.52 -4.29
C SER A 52 5.70 -0.34 -3.34
N GLU A 53 6.90 0.12 -3.01
CA GLU A 53 7.79 -0.54 -2.06
C GLU A 53 7.19 -0.60 -0.66
N LEU A 54 6.61 0.51 -0.19
CA LEU A 54 5.97 0.53 1.12
C LEU A 54 4.74 -0.39 1.19
N VAL A 55 3.91 -0.44 0.15
CA VAL A 55 2.79 -1.40 0.07
C VAL A 55 3.31 -2.84 0.07
N ALA A 56 4.35 -3.14 -0.72
CA ALA A 56 4.97 -4.46 -0.74
C ALA A 56 5.50 -4.85 0.64
N ALA A 57 6.15 -3.92 1.36
CA ALA A 57 6.63 -4.14 2.71
C ALA A 57 5.48 -4.42 3.70
N ILE A 58 4.37 -3.67 3.63
CA ILE A 58 3.19 -3.90 4.47
C ILE A 58 2.58 -5.28 4.20
N VAL A 59 2.45 -5.67 2.92
CA VAL A 59 1.93 -6.99 2.55
C VAL A 59 2.87 -8.11 3.02
N ALA A 60 4.18 -7.94 2.87
CA ALA A 60 5.18 -8.90 3.34
C ALA A 60 5.21 -9.04 4.88
N ALA A 61 4.84 -7.99 5.61
CA ALA A 61 4.77 -7.96 7.06
C ALA A 61 3.42 -8.43 7.64
N ALA A 62 2.42 -8.71 6.79
CA ALA A 62 1.12 -9.17 7.25
C ALA A 62 1.24 -10.52 7.99
N PRO A 63 0.41 -10.75 9.04
CA PRO A 63 0.45 -12.02 9.76
C PRO A 63 -0.02 -13.18 8.87
N ASN A 64 0.57 -14.36 9.08
CA ASN A 64 0.15 -15.60 8.42
C ASN A 64 -0.99 -16.33 9.15
N ASP A 65 -1.35 -15.86 10.35
CA ASP A 65 -2.42 -16.44 11.14
C ASP A 65 -3.82 -16.06 10.58
N PRO A 66 -4.69 -17.03 10.29
CA PRO A 66 -6.00 -16.75 9.71
C PRO A 66 -6.91 -15.88 10.58
N GLU A 67 -6.86 -16.03 11.90
CA GLU A 67 -7.71 -15.28 12.82
C GLU A 67 -7.26 -13.80 12.89
N GLN A 68 -5.96 -13.55 12.94
CA GLN A 68 -5.40 -12.20 12.87
C GLN A 68 -5.76 -11.50 11.54
N LEU A 69 -5.67 -12.21 10.42
CA LEU A 69 -6.09 -11.67 9.12
C LEU A 69 -7.59 -11.34 9.08
N LEU A 70 -8.43 -12.21 9.66
CA LEU A 70 -9.86 -11.96 9.79
C LEU A 70 -10.13 -10.70 10.64
N GLN A 71 -9.49 -10.57 11.80
CA GLN A 71 -9.67 -9.40 12.66
C GLN A 71 -9.20 -8.12 11.97
N MET A 72 -8.04 -8.15 11.29
CA MET A 72 -7.58 -7.01 10.49
C MET A 72 -8.62 -6.55 9.46
N ALA A 73 -9.29 -7.50 8.78
CA ALA A 73 -10.33 -7.19 7.81
C ALA A 73 -11.61 -6.64 8.46
N LEU A 74 -12.03 -7.18 9.61
CA LEU A 74 -13.20 -6.71 10.34
C LEU A 74 -13.00 -5.33 10.95
N ASP A 75 -11.79 -5.05 11.44
CA ASP A 75 -11.44 -3.74 12.00
C ASP A 75 -11.39 -2.68 10.90
N TRP A 76 -10.77 -3.01 9.76
CA TRP A 76 -10.80 -2.14 8.59
C TRP A 76 -12.22 -1.72 8.20
N ARG A 77 -13.16 -2.67 8.14
CA ARG A 77 -14.57 -2.40 7.77
C ARG A 77 -15.29 -1.45 8.73
N ARG A 78 -14.77 -1.28 9.95
CA ARG A 78 -15.35 -0.43 11.01
C ARG A 78 -14.65 0.92 11.15
N ARG A 79 -13.51 1.15 10.49
CA ARG A 79 -12.75 2.40 10.60
C ARG A 79 -13.47 3.57 9.92
N HIS A 80 -13.46 4.71 10.60
CA HIS A 80 -13.83 5.99 10.03
C HIS A 80 -12.63 6.63 9.31
N VAL A 81 -12.90 7.62 8.45
CA VAL A 81 -11.85 8.39 7.74
C VAL A 81 -10.82 8.98 8.70
N ARG A 82 -11.28 9.45 9.88
CA ARG A 82 -10.45 10.02 10.95
C ARG A 82 -9.46 9.02 11.54
N ASP A 83 -9.80 7.73 11.54
CA ASP A 83 -8.95 6.66 12.09
C ASP A 83 -7.88 6.24 11.08
N VAL A 84 -8.05 6.62 9.81
CA VAL A 84 -7.17 6.21 8.71
C VAL A 84 -6.12 7.28 8.42
N ILE A 85 -6.51 8.55 8.29
CA ILE A 85 -5.62 9.65 7.90
C ILE A 85 -4.91 10.23 9.13
N ILE A 86 -3.60 10.46 9.05
CA ILE A 86 -2.84 11.12 10.12
C ILE A 86 -3.23 12.59 10.24
N GLY A 87 -3.31 13.08 11.48
CA GLY A 87 -3.31 14.52 11.77
C GLY A 87 -4.68 15.18 11.68
N ILE A 88 -5.75 14.38 11.67
CA ILE A 88 -7.11 14.89 11.81
C ILE A 88 -7.39 15.12 13.29
N GLY A 89 -7.69 16.36 13.67
CA GLY A 89 -8.12 16.68 15.03
C GLY A 89 -9.51 16.11 15.36
N ASP A 90 -9.74 15.77 16.62
CA ASP A 90 -10.97 15.09 17.07
C ASP A 90 -12.27 15.85 16.77
N ALA A 91 -12.19 17.18 16.70
CA ALA A 91 -13.29 18.08 16.38
C ALA A 91 -13.63 18.17 14.88
N ALA A 92 -12.81 17.58 13.99
CA ALA A 92 -13.02 17.68 12.55
C ALA A 92 -14.27 16.88 12.12
N LYS A 93 -15.21 17.57 11.49
CA LYS A 93 -16.43 16.98 10.92
C LYS A 93 -16.31 16.63 9.43
N VAL A 94 -15.45 17.35 8.71
CA VAL A 94 -15.17 17.18 7.28
C VAL A 94 -13.67 17.16 7.08
N VAL A 95 -13.18 16.27 6.22
CA VAL A 95 -11.77 16.14 5.87
C VAL A 95 -11.64 16.34 4.37
N GLU A 96 -10.91 17.36 3.95
CA GLU A 96 -10.56 17.55 2.55
C GLU A 96 -9.37 16.66 2.20
N ILE A 97 -9.60 15.75 1.25
CA ILE A 97 -8.53 14.90 0.73
C ILE A 97 -8.13 15.47 -0.63
N PRO A 98 -6.89 15.97 -0.79
CA PRO A 98 -6.44 16.51 -2.06
C PRO A 98 -6.48 15.40 -3.12
N ARG A 99 -7.15 15.70 -4.23
CA ARG A 99 -7.22 14.78 -5.37
C ARG A 99 -5.99 14.99 -6.24
N PHE A 100 -4.88 14.35 -5.89
CA PHE A 100 -3.72 14.36 -6.76
C PHE A 100 -4.06 13.63 -8.07
N ARG A 101 -3.83 14.29 -9.21
CA ARG A 101 -3.97 13.61 -10.50
C ARG A 101 -2.90 12.52 -10.58
N PRO A 102 -3.21 11.32 -11.12
CA PRO A 102 -2.17 10.35 -11.43
C PRO A 102 -1.08 11.08 -12.22
N GLY A 103 0.14 11.10 -11.69
CA GLY A 103 1.27 11.67 -12.42
C GLY A 103 1.33 11.07 -13.82
N ARG A 104 1.78 11.85 -14.81
CA ARG A 104 1.91 11.39 -16.19
C ARG A 104 2.64 10.05 -16.18
N ARG A 105 1.94 8.95 -16.54
CA ARG A 105 2.59 7.67 -16.77
C ARG A 105 3.69 7.98 -17.79
N ARG A 106 4.96 7.71 -17.44
CA ARG A 106 5.99 7.62 -18.47
C ARG A 106 5.47 6.53 -19.41
N ALA A 107 4.97 6.93 -20.57
CA ALA A 107 4.73 5.98 -21.64
C ALA A 107 6.08 5.34 -21.85
N ASP A 108 6.16 4.03 -21.63
CA ASP A 108 7.34 3.25 -21.96
C ASP A 108 7.70 3.62 -23.41
N ALA A 109 8.87 4.23 -23.58
CA ALA A 109 9.47 4.40 -24.88
C ALA A 109 9.93 2.99 -25.31
N GLY A 110 9.05 2.33 -26.06
CA GLY A 110 9.33 1.11 -26.81
C GLY A 110 9.01 1.35 -28.27
#